data_AF-A0A6G0X2M5-F1
#
_entry.id   AF-A0A6G0X2M5-F1
#
_cell.length_a   1.000
_cell.length_b   1.000
_cell.length_c   1.000
_cell.angle_alpha   90.00
_cell.angle_beta   90.00
_cell.angle_gamma   90.00
#
_symmetry.space_group_name_H-M   'P 1'
#
loop_
_entity.id
_entity.type
_entity.pdbx_description
1 polymer ?
#
loop_
_entity_poly.entity_id
_entity_poly.type
_entity_poly.pdbx_seq_one_letter_code
_entity_poly.pdbx_strand_id
1 'polypeptide(L)'
;MQKQFDVMIQLVQDSAPAIRVVAVHGMSKVLSLYWELVPHEYIQQFLFWLFEMVQDVSATAVRVAVLQGLTLVLDNHLSHSVLKSLLPKLSPYLHDKQESVRAAFCQLLVRIKSIRNMHFYDIAPVDQCLNRLVLDSSRNAVVKPLTNLFLRSYFPQGVSESSQVARTLSLIEEHEPASRVFYRHVVHFSSVGAVCKLVVLLLRFLSTTDEEVPMAQGIVWVTVDLLQSIAKPLHHDKRYADCKRFLKEEIDPDALMQLLKTHAADVRVKAGLWHAISYLPFKDEFVMKALEQLAKFDCSSDKLLLVGVLQCMVQWKEETTFVETLLDQLHPKRVAKANVALLLVCVEQLLLLCDLTPLAAELVASLEKHWTSFQKQLEPASAVLYCKVVWSLHQLISVTALTDPPILLCDIWEWLSNNQNKRKLDDDVPPNDYRFELIPVLCEAMFLAMQCTTAIPFMQRMIDIAIEEPALNAQLLALIVAADVELDEPVLAALATALIEANSSSCAWLVEMKRADGLCSSIWSVLKEEVKIAHTINSSWPDHAIQNVLAVGFQRDEELPDHIVDFLKKGQSKSWIENAATSSTVQSQLRDVGILSC
;
A
#
# COMPACT_ATOMS: atom_id res chain seq x y z
N MET A 1 43.19 -25.01 23.88
CA MET A 1 42.17 -25.49 22.93
C MET A 1 40.92 -25.93 23.68
N GLN A 2 40.93 -26.98 24.52
CA GLN A 2 39.73 -27.49 25.21
C GLN A 2 38.88 -26.42 25.92
N LYS A 3 39.50 -25.62 26.79
CA LYS A 3 38.85 -24.49 27.49
C LYS A 3 38.12 -23.51 26.56
N GLN A 4 38.60 -23.31 25.33
CA GLN A 4 37.95 -22.41 24.37
C GLN A 4 36.66 -23.02 23.82
N PHE A 5 36.65 -24.33 23.57
CA PHE A 5 35.45 -25.05 23.16
C PHE A 5 34.39 -25.05 24.27
N ASP A 6 34.80 -25.31 25.51
CA ASP A 6 33.90 -25.30 26.67
C ASP A 6 33.25 -23.91 26.86
N VAL A 7 34.04 -22.84 26.72
CA VAL A 7 33.52 -21.46 26.81
C VAL A 7 32.52 -21.17 25.68
N MET A 8 32.79 -21.59 24.44
CA MET A 8 31.83 -21.40 23.34
C MET A 8 30.49 -22.10 23.61
N ILE A 9 30.53 -23.31 24.19
CA ILE A 9 29.33 -24.05 24.61
C ILE A 9 28.60 -23.34 25.75
N GLN A 10 29.30 -22.68 26.66
CA GLN A 10 28.66 -21.86 27.69
C GLN A 10 28.00 -20.62 27.10
N LEU A 11 28.68 -19.92 26.18
CA LEU A 11 28.17 -18.68 25.57
C LEU A 11 26.93 -18.90 24.69
N VAL A 12 26.79 -20.06 24.04
CA VAL A 12 25.58 -20.36 23.27
C VAL A 12 24.36 -20.60 24.16
N GLN A 13 24.56 -20.86 25.46
CA GLN A 13 23.51 -21.02 26.47
C GLN A 13 23.23 -19.73 27.26
N ASP A 14 23.87 -18.61 26.89
CA ASP A 14 23.73 -17.35 27.62
C ASP A 14 22.29 -16.81 27.57
N SER A 15 21.86 -16.13 28.64
CA SER A 15 20.51 -15.55 28.71
C SER A 15 20.33 -14.39 27.72
N ALA A 16 21.39 -13.66 27.39
CA ALA A 16 21.37 -12.54 26.46
C ALA A 16 21.41 -13.03 24.99
N PRO A 17 20.37 -12.72 24.18
CA PRO A 17 20.32 -13.16 22.77
C PRO A 17 21.52 -12.70 21.92
N ALA A 18 22.04 -11.50 22.18
CA ALA A 18 23.19 -10.97 21.45
C ALA A 18 24.45 -11.83 21.67
N ILE A 19 24.66 -12.36 22.87
CA ILE A 19 25.79 -13.25 23.18
C ILE A 19 25.61 -14.58 22.44
N ARG A 20 24.39 -15.14 22.47
CA ARG A 20 24.08 -16.38 21.72
C ARG A 20 24.32 -16.23 20.22
N VAL A 21 23.92 -15.11 19.61
CA VAL A 21 24.20 -14.81 18.19
C VAL A 21 25.70 -14.84 17.90
N VAL A 22 26.52 -14.18 18.73
CA VAL A 22 27.98 -14.18 18.57
C VAL A 22 28.56 -15.57 18.75
N ALA A 23 28.09 -16.33 19.74
CA ALA A 23 28.52 -17.70 19.99
C ALA A 23 28.20 -18.63 18.81
N VAL A 24 26.98 -18.57 18.27
CA VAL A 24 26.55 -19.33 17.09
C VAL A 24 27.44 -19.07 15.88
N HIS A 25 27.75 -17.80 15.60
CA HIS A 25 28.67 -17.44 14.51
C HIS A 25 30.09 -17.95 14.78
N GLY A 26 30.59 -17.82 16.01
CA GLY A 26 31.90 -18.32 16.42
C GLY A 26 32.04 -19.83 16.21
N MET A 27 31.07 -20.61 16.71
CA MET A 27 31.03 -22.07 16.56
C MET A 27 30.97 -22.46 15.07
N SER A 28 30.11 -21.80 14.29
CA SER A 28 30.00 -22.03 12.85
C SER A 28 31.30 -21.74 12.10
N LYS A 29 32.00 -20.65 12.47
CA LYS A 29 33.28 -20.28 11.88
C LYS A 29 34.39 -21.29 12.21
N VAL A 30 34.42 -21.78 13.45
CA VAL A 30 35.37 -22.81 13.89
C VAL A 30 35.15 -24.10 13.12
N LEU A 31 33.90 -24.57 12.99
CA LEU A 31 33.58 -25.76 12.21
C LEU A 31 33.93 -25.60 10.72
N SER A 32 33.68 -24.42 10.15
CA SER A 32 34.01 -24.13 8.75
C SER A 32 35.52 -24.16 8.48
N LEU A 33 36.33 -23.53 9.33
CA LEU A 33 37.77 -23.36 9.06
C LEU A 33 38.64 -24.50 9.59
N TYR A 34 38.28 -25.10 10.71
CA TYR A 34 39.18 -25.95 11.50
C TYR A 34 38.64 -27.35 11.75
N TRP A 35 37.72 -27.85 10.91
CA TRP A 35 37.06 -29.15 11.09
C TRP A 35 38.02 -30.29 11.49
N GLU A 36 39.16 -30.43 10.82
CA GLU A 36 40.16 -31.48 11.10
C GLU A 36 40.87 -31.32 12.45
N LEU A 37 40.94 -30.10 12.98
CA LEU A 37 41.61 -29.78 14.24
C LEU A 37 40.66 -29.82 15.45
N VAL A 38 39.35 -29.81 15.21
CA VAL A 38 38.34 -29.88 16.27
C VAL A 38 38.14 -31.36 16.64
N PRO A 39 38.29 -31.75 17.93
CA PRO A 39 38.01 -33.12 18.34
C PRO A 39 36.57 -33.51 18.00
N HIS A 40 36.36 -34.75 17.58
CA HIS A 40 35.06 -35.26 17.11
C HIS A 40 33.90 -34.99 18.09
N GLU A 41 34.15 -35.16 19.39
CA GLU A 41 33.15 -34.89 20.43
C GLU A 41 32.67 -33.43 20.42
N TYR A 42 33.58 -32.46 20.21
CA TYR A 42 33.22 -31.05 20.12
C TYR A 42 32.52 -30.69 18.81
N ILE A 43 32.83 -31.38 17.70
CA ILE A 43 32.05 -31.23 16.46
C ILE A 43 30.60 -31.62 16.72
N GLN A 44 30.37 -32.77 17.37
CA GLN A 44 29.02 -33.24 17.70
C GLN A 44 28.30 -32.27 18.63
N GLN A 45 28.96 -31.79 19.69
CA GLN A 45 28.37 -30.82 20.62
C GLN A 45 28.05 -29.48 19.92
N PHE A 46 28.94 -29.00 19.04
CA PHE A 46 28.70 -27.75 18.34
C PHE A 46 27.51 -27.87 17.38
N LEU A 47 27.44 -28.95 16.60
CA LEU A 47 26.31 -29.21 15.71
C LEU A 47 25.00 -29.41 16.48
N PHE A 48 25.03 -30.12 17.61
CA PHE A 48 23.88 -30.25 18.50
C PHE A 48 23.35 -28.87 18.89
N TRP A 49 24.21 -28.02 19.46
CA TRP A 49 23.79 -26.69 19.91
C TRP A 49 23.34 -25.78 18.77
N LEU A 50 23.94 -25.85 17.59
CA LEU A 50 23.43 -25.10 16.43
C LEU A 50 21.99 -25.51 16.11
N PHE A 51 21.69 -26.82 16.08
CA PHE A 51 20.34 -27.32 15.80
C PHE A 51 19.34 -27.09 16.95
N GLU A 52 19.81 -26.99 18.20
CA GLU A 52 18.96 -26.52 19.31
C GLU A 52 18.65 -25.02 19.17
N MET A 53 19.64 -24.20 18.83
CA MET A 53 19.48 -22.74 18.73
C MET A 53 18.61 -22.29 17.56
N VAL A 54 18.42 -23.11 16.52
CA VAL A 54 17.45 -22.78 15.47
C VAL A 54 16.01 -22.78 15.99
N GLN A 55 15.75 -23.45 17.13
CA GLN A 55 14.46 -23.47 17.82
C GLN A 55 14.32 -22.36 18.87
N ASP A 56 15.26 -21.41 18.95
CA ASP A 56 15.23 -20.33 19.93
C ASP A 56 13.98 -19.45 19.78
N VAL A 57 13.00 -19.71 20.66
CA VAL A 57 11.71 -18.99 20.69
C VAL A 57 11.85 -17.56 21.19
N SER A 58 12.91 -17.25 21.92
CA SER A 58 13.12 -15.95 22.54
C SER A 58 13.74 -14.92 21.59
N ALA A 59 14.44 -15.39 20.54
CA ALA A 59 15.19 -14.49 19.66
C ALA A 59 15.26 -14.96 18.20
N THR A 60 14.52 -14.25 17.34
CA THR A 60 14.59 -14.40 15.87
C THR A 60 16.02 -14.26 15.32
N ALA A 61 16.82 -13.33 15.87
CA ALA A 61 18.20 -13.12 15.41
C ALA A 61 19.10 -14.34 15.63
N VAL A 62 18.88 -15.11 16.69
CA VAL A 62 19.64 -16.35 16.95
C VAL A 62 19.30 -17.40 15.89
N ARG A 63 18.02 -17.59 15.58
CA ARG A 63 17.57 -18.53 14.53
C ARG A 63 18.15 -18.18 13.15
N VAL A 64 18.16 -16.88 12.81
CA VAL A 64 18.81 -16.38 11.58
C VAL A 64 20.30 -16.68 11.59
N ALA A 65 21.00 -16.39 12.70
CA ALA A 65 22.44 -16.63 12.84
C ALA A 65 22.80 -18.10 12.66
N VAL A 66 21.96 -19.03 13.14
CA VAL A 66 22.19 -20.47 12.91
C VAL A 66 22.11 -20.83 11.43
N LEU A 67 21.07 -20.39 10.73
CA LEU A 67 20.89 -20.71 9.30
C LEU A 67 22.02 -20.13 8.44
N GLN A 68 22.47 -18.91 8.76
CA GLN A 68 23.65 -18.29 8.15
C GLN A 68 24.93 -19.02 8.52
N GLY A 69 25.07 -19.41 9.78
CA GLY A 69 26.19 -20.20 10.29
C GLY A 69 26.34 -21.54 9.57
N LEU A 70 25.25 -22.30 9.40
CA LEU A 70 25.25 -23.57 8.68
C LEU A 70 25.63 -23.41 7.21
N THR A 71 25.27 -22.29 6.58
CA THR A 71 25.71 -21.95 5.22
C THR A 71 27.24 -21.87 5.14
N LEU A 72 27.87 -21.29 6.17
CA LEU A 72 29.32 -21.19 6.29
C LEU A 72 30.00 -22.53 6.64
N VAL A 73 29.38 -23.35 7.51
CA VAL A 73 29.91 -24.70 7.84
C VAL A 73 30.02 -25.56 6.57
N LEU A 74 29.03 -25.46 5.67
CA LEU A 74 29.03 -26.16 4.38
C LEU A 74 30.16 -25.75 3.42
N ASP A 75 30.94 -24.71 3.70
CA ASP A 75 32.17 -24.42 2.96
C ASP A 75 33.27 -25.46 3.24
N ASN A 76 33.19 -26.16 4.38
CA ASN A 76 34.05 -27.30 4.65
C ASN A 76 33.46 -28.59 4.11
N HIS A 77 34.12 -29.22 3.14
CA HIS A 77 33.64 -30.45 2.51
C HIS A 77 33.55 -31.65 3.46
N LEU A 78 34.33 -31.66 4.55
CA LEU A 78 34.28 -32.71 5.56
C LEU A 78 32.98 -32.68 6.39
N SER A 79 32.29 -31.53 6.42
CA SER A 79 31.00 -31.39 7.09
C SER A 79 29.83 -32.02 6.33
N HIS A 80 29.99 -32.24 5.01
CA HIS A 80 28.87 -32.54 4.11
C HIS A 80 28.18 -33.86 4.44
N SER A 81 28.93 -34.91 4.76
CA SER A 81 28.37 -36.23 5.10
C SER A 81 27.51 -36.17 6.36
N VAL A 82 27.97 -35.44 7.38
CA VAL A 82 27.24 -35.25 8.65
C VAL A 82 26.01 -34.38 8.42
N LEU A 83 26.19 -33.21 7.81
CA LEU A 83 25.10 -32.24 7.61
C LEU A 83 24.02 -32.77 6.66
N LYS A 84 24.35 -33.59 5.67
CA LYS A 84 23.36 -34.20 4.77
C LYS A 84 22.27 -34.95 5.53
N SER A 85 22.61 -35.59 6.66
CA SER A 85 21.64 -36.29 7.52
C SER A 85 20.83 -35.37 8.44
N LEU A 86 21.35 -34.19 8.77
CA LEU A 86 20.74 -33.27 9.74
C LEU A 86 19.88 -32.20 9.09
N LEU A 87 20.29 -31.70 7.92
CA LEU A 87 19.62 -30.59 7.22
C LEU A 87 18.11 -30.81 6.97
N PRO A 88 17.59 -32.02 6.69
CA PRO A 88 16.15 -32.22 6.54
C PRO A 88 15.32 -31.78 7.76
N LYS A 89 15.90 -31.80 8.96
CA LYS A 89 15.25 -31.31 10.20
C LYS A 89 14.92 -29.81 10.15
N LEU A 90 15.55 -29.06 9.24
CA LEU A 90 15.33 -27.62 9.07
C LEU A 90 14.18 -27.29 8.09
N SER A 91 13.56 -28.29 7.47
CA SER A 91 12.42 -28.08 6.55
C SER A 91 11.34 -27.11 7.07
N PRO A 92 10.91 -27.15 8.35
CA PRO A 92 9.87 -26.25 8.86
C PRO A 92 10.20 -24.75 8.75
N TYR A 93 11.48 -24.37 8.68
CA TYR A 93 11.90 -22.97 8.62
C TYR A 93 11.66 -22.31 7.25
N LEU A 94 11.28 -23.09 6.23
CA LEU A 94 10.68 -22.55 5.01
C LEU A 94 9.38 -21.79 5.30
N HIS A 95 8.69 -22.14 6.39
CA HIS A 95 7.40 -21.61 6.80
C HIS A 95 7.46 -20.88 8.14
N ASP A 96 8.65 -20.40 8.52
CA ASP A 96 8.81 -19.58 9.72
C ASP A 96 7.90 -18.34 9.67
N LYS A 97 7.42 -17.89 10.83
CA LYS A 97 6.62 -16.66 10.93
C LYS A 97 7.42 -15.43 10.50
N GLN A 98 8.72 -15.41 10.80
CA GLN A 98 9.58 -14.27 10.52
C GLN A 98 10.22 -14.36 9.13
N GLU A 99 10.06 -13.31 8.34
CA GLU A 99 10.62 -13.24 6.97
C GLU A 99 12.14 -13.43 6.96
N SER A 100 12.87 -12.84 7.91
CA SER A 100 14.33 -12.93 7.98
C SER A 100 14.83 -14.37 8.17
N VAL A 101 14.08 -15.20 8.90
CA VAL A 101 14.37 -16.63 9.07
C VAL A 101 14.11 -17.39 7.78
N ARG A 102 12.95 -17.15 7.13
CA ARG A 102 12.64 -17.75 5.82
C ARG A 102 13.71 -17.39 4.77
N ALA A 103 14.15 -16.13 4.74
CA ALA A 103 15.18 -15.65 3.82
C ALA A 103 16.53 -16.35 4.07
N ALA A 104 16.96 -16.46 5.33
CA ALA A 104 18.19 -17.17 5.69
C ALA A 104 18.10 -18.67 5.32
N PHE A 105 16.95 -19.31 5.54
CA PHE A 105 16.72 -20.70 5.15
C PHE A 105 16.79 -20.88 3.62
N CYS A 106 16.17 -19.99 2.84
CA CYS A 106 16.23 -20.08 1.38
C CYS A 106 17.65 -19.87 0.84
N GLN A 107 18.46 -19.02 1.48
CA GLN A 107 19.89 -18.87 1.15
C GLN A 107 20.69 -20.14 1.46
N LEU A 108 20.40 -20.81 2.59
CA LEU A 108 20.97 -22.11 2.91
C LEU A 108 20.64 -23.15 1.83
N LEU A 109 19.39 -23.20 1.34
CA LEU A 109 19.00 -24.09 0.23
C LEU A 109 19.78 -23.81 -1.06
N VAL A 110 20.01 -22.54 -1.40
CA VAL A 110 20.84 -22.16 -2.55
C VAL A 110 22.29 -22.64 -2.37
N ARG A 111 22.84 -22.54 -1.16
CA ARG A 111 24.19 -23.05 -0.85
C ARG A 111 24.26 -24.56 -0.96
N ILE A 112 23.23 -25.29 -0.52
CA ILE A 112 23.15 -26.74 -0.64
C ILE A 112 23.11 -27.15 -2.12
N LYS A 113 22.31 -26.46 -2.94
CA LYS A 113 22.23 -26.70 -4.39
C LYS A 113 23.59 -26.62 -5.10
N SER A 114 24.54 -25.83 -4.60
CA SER A 114 25.87 -25.71 -5.22
C SER A 114 26.84 -26.84 -4.85
N ILE A 115 26.48 -27.71 -3.90
CA ILE A 115 27.31 -28.83 -3.44
C ILE A 115 26.98 -30.08 -4.23
N ARG A 116 28.03 -30.73 -4.75
CA ARG A 116 27.88 -32.00 -5.48
C ARG A 116 27.28 -33.08 -4.57
N ASN A 117 26.34 -33.86 -5.11
CA ASN A 117 25.65 -34.96 -4.40
C ASN A 117 24.79 -34.53 -3.19
N MET A 118 24.45 -33.24 -3.09
CA MET A 118 23.42 -32.74 -2.19
C MET A 118 22.31 -32.11 -3.01
N HIS A 119 21.07 -32.36 -2.62
CA HIS A 119 19.91 -31.80 -3.29
C HIS A 119 19.05 -31.04 -2.29
N PHE A 120 18.69 -29.81 -2.63
CA PHE A 120 17.83 -29.00 -1.75
C PHE A 120 16.46 -29.65 -1.56
N TYR A 121 15.97 -30.41 -2.56
CA TYR A 121 14.67 -31.06 -2.52
C TYR A 121 14.60 -32.26 -1.57
N ASP A 122 15.75 -32.77 -1.11
CA ASP A 122 15.81 -33.73 0.00
C ASP A 122 15.50 -33.07 1.36
N ILE A 123 15.51 -31.73 1.41
CA ILE A 123 15.32 -30.91 2.62
C ILE A 123 14.00 -30.12 2.54
N ALA A 124 13.75 -29.47 1.40
CA ALA A 124 12.56 -28.65 1.15
C ALA A 124 11.95 -29.06 -0.20
N PRO A 125 10.80 -29.76 -0.20
CA PRO A 125 10.14 -30.20 -1.43
C PRO A 125 9.90 -29.05 -2.42
N VAL A 126 10.01 -29.34 -3.72
CA VAL A 126 9.86 -28.36 -4.80
C VAL A 126 8.54 -27.59 -4.68
N ASP A 127 7.42 -28.29 -4.49
CA ASP A 127 6.10 -27.67 -4.35
C ASP A 127 6.01 -26.70 -3.18
N GLN A 128 6.63 -27.03 -2.04
CA GLN A 128 6.62 -26.13 -0.88
C GLN A 128 7.46 -24.88 -1.15
N CYS A 129 8.58 -25.01 -1.87
CA CYS A 129 9.39 -23.88 -2.29
C CYS A 129 8.67 -22.99 -3.32
N LEU A 130 7.95 -23.57 -4.29
CA LEU A 130 7.16 -22.83 -5.27
C LEU A 130 5.94 -22.15 -4.62
N ASN A 131 5.25 -22.82 -3.70
CA ASN A 131 4.19 -22.20 -2.90
C ASN A 131 4.73 -21.05 -2.06
N ARG A 132 5.91 -21.22 -1.46
CA ARG A 132 6.60 -20.16 -0.72
C ARG A 132 6.96 -18.97 -1.62
N LEU A 133 7.38 -19.22 -2.86
CA LEU A 133 7.66 -18.16 -3.85
C LEU A 133 6.44 -17.26 -4.07
N VAL A 134 5.23 -17.84 -4.12
CA VAL A 134 3.97 -17.10 -4.28
C VAL A 134 3.61 -16.33 -3.02
N LEU A 135 3.62 -16.99 -1.86
CA LEU A 135 3.24 -16.40 -0.58
C LEU A 135 4.13 -15.21 -0.20
N ASP A 136 5.42 -15.28 -0.55
CA ASP A 136 6.40 -14.22 -0.29
C ASP A 136 6.65 -13.34 -1.53
N SER A 137 5.74 -13.27 -2.51
CA SER A 137 5.94 -12.56 -3.78
C SER A 137 6.36 -11.08 -3.68
N SER A 138 6.08 -10.41 -2.56
CA SER A 138 6.51 -9.03 -2.25
C SER A 138 7.79 -8.94 -1.40
N ARG A 139 8.35 -10.07 -0.98
CA ARG A 139 9.50 -10.18 -0.07
C ARG A 139 10.75 -10.61 -0.82
N ASN A 140 11.44 -9.64 -1.41
CA ASN A 140 12.63 -9.86 -2.26
C ASN A 140 13.75 -10.69 -1.59
N ALA A 141 13.90 -10.60 -0.25
CA ALA A 141 14.90 -11.36 0.50
C ALA A 141 14.67 -12.88 0.46
N VAL A 142 13.42 -13.31 0.27
CA VAL A 142 13.01 -14.72 0.15
C VAL A 142 12.92 -15.13 -1.32
N VAL A 143 12.27 -14.31 -2.15
CA VAL A 143 11.97 -14.61 -3.56
C VAL A 143 13.23 -14.74 -4.41
N LYS A 144 14.24 -13.90 -4.19
CA LYS A 144 15.48 -13.94 -4.98
C LYS A 144 16.23 -15.28 -4.81
N PRO A 145 16.53 -15.75 -3.58
CA PRO A 145 17.10 -17.08 -3.39
C PRO A 145 16.27 -18.22 -4.01
N LEU A 146 14.94 -18.20 -3.84
CA LEU A 146 14.07 -19.22 -4.43
C LEU A 146 14.08 -19.19 -5.96
N THR A 147 14.08 -18.00 -6.58
CA THR A 147 14.22 -17.86 -8.03
C THR A 147 15.56 -18.44 -8.50
N ASN A 148 16.66 -18.14 -7.80
CA ASN A 148 17.97 -18.72 -8.10
C ASN A 148 17.99 -20.26 -7.95
N LEU A 149 17.22 -20.80 -6.99
CA LEU A 149 17.07 -22.24 -6.77
C LEU A 149 16.50 -22.95 -7.99
N PHE A 150 15.58 -22.33 -8.71
CA PHE A 150 14.92 -22.90 -9.88
C PHE A 150 15.46 -22.40 -11.24
N LEU A 151 16.35 -21.41 -11.25
CA LEU A 151 16.80 -20.72 -12.46
C LEU A 151 17.24 -21.66 -13.59
N ARG A 152 18.10 -22.65 -13.29
CA ARG A 152 18.61 -23.58 -14.31
C ARG A 152 17.56 -24.58 -14.81
N SER A 153 16.48 -24.80 -14.07
CA SER A 153 15.41 -25.73 -14.42
C SER A 153 14.42 -25.08 -15.37
N TYR A 154 14.00 -23.84 -15.06
CA TYR A 154 12.92 -23.15 -15.78
C TYR A 154 13.38 -22.00 -16.67
N PHE A 155 14.62 -21.52 -16.52
CA PHE A 155 15.24 -20.55 -17.42
C PHE A 155 16.63 -21.04 -17.90
N PRO A 156 16.72 -22.25 -18.50
CA PRO A 156 18.00 -22.81 -18.91
C PRO A 156 18.63 -21.98 -20.04
N GLN A 157 19.93 -21.68 -19.90
CA GLN A 157 20.72 -21.01 -20.92
C GLN A 157 21.63 -22.02 -21.65
N GLY A 158 21.89 -21.79 -22.93
CA GLY A 158 22.72 -22.68 -23.76
C GLY A 158 22.03 -23.98 -24.22
N VAL A 159 20.72 -24.11 -23.99
CA VAL A 159 19.88 -25.18 -24.54
C VAL A 159 19.09 -24.70 -25.76
N SER A 160 18.49 -25.63 -26.51
CA SER A 160 17.67 -25.31 -27.69
C SER A 160 16.49 -24.41 -27.35
N GLU A 161 16.01 -23.64 -28.32
CA GLU A 161 14.88 -22.71 -28.14
C GLU A 161 13.60 -23.44 -27.76
N SER A 162 13.33 -24.58 -28.40
CA SER A 162 12.21 -25.46 -28.05
C SER A 162 12.27 -25.94 -26.60
N SER A 163 13.48 -26.23 -26.09
CA SER A 163 13.66 -26.63 -24.70
C SER A 163 13.44 -25.48 -23.73
N GLN A 164 13.78 -24.24 -24.10
CA GLN A 164 13.49 -23.07 -23.25
C GLN A 164 11.99 -22.87 -23.11
N VAL A 165 11.26 -22.88 -24.24
CA VAL A 165 9.81 -22.78 -24.26
C VAL A 165 9.18 -23.91 -23.45
N ALA A 166 9.54 -25.17 -23.71
CA ALA A 166 8.97 -26.32 -23.00
C ALA A 166 9.15 -26.25 -21.46
N ARG A 167 10.29 -25.74 -20.98
CA ARG A 167 10.50 -25.53 -19.54
C ARG A 167 9.63 -24.42 -18.97
N THR A 168 9.36 -23.39 -19.77
CA THR A 168 8.40 -22.35 -19.39
C THR A 168 6.98 -22.88 -19.32
N LEU A 169 6.54 -23.64 -20.32
CA LEU A 169 5.20 -24.21 -20.35
C LEU A 169 4.97 -25.19 -19.19
N SER A 170 5.92 -26.09 -18.89
CA SER A 170 5.80 -27.00 -17.74
C SER A 170 5.63 -26.27 -16.41
N LEU A 171 6.36 -25.15 -16.18
CA LEU A 171 6.15 -24.38 -14.95
C LEU A 171 4.79 -23.66 -14.93
N ILE A 172 4.30 -23.19 -16.07
CA ILE A 172 2.97 -22.58 -16.20
C ILE A 172 1.89 -23.62 -15.90
N GLU A 173 2.00 -24.80 -16.50
CA GLU A 173 1.04 -25.90 -16.38
C GLU A 173 0.96 -26.42 -14.94
N GLU A 174 2.11 -26.69 -14.33
CA GLU A 174 2.18 -27.30 -13.00
C GLU A 174 1.93 -26.27 -11.88
N HIS A 175 2.39 -25.02 -12.06
CA HIS A 175 2.38 -23.99 -11.02
C HIS A 175 2.22 -22.55 -11.56
N GLU A 176 1.11 -22.26 -12.26
CA GLU A 176 0.83 -20.95 -12.89
C GLU A 176 1.18 -19.74 -12.00
N PRO A 177 0.72 -19.62 -10.74
CA PRO A 177 1.03 -18.43 -9.93
C PRO A 177 2.51 -18.31 -9.59
N ALA A 178 3.21 -19.43 -9.39
CA ALA A 178 4.64 -19.45 -9.10
C ALA A 178 5.45 -19.09 -10.36
N SER A 179 5.00 -19.52 -11.54
CA SER A 179 5.63 -19.17 -12.83
C SER A 179 5.75 -17.66 -13.00
N ARG A 180 4.67 -16.93 -12.72
CA ARG A 180 4.61 -15.47 -12.81
C ARG A 180 5.60 -14.78 -11.89
N VAL A 181 5.66 -15.20 -10.62
CA VAL A 181 6.61 -14.63 -9.66
C VAL A 181 8.04 -14.98 -10.04
N PHE A 182 8.31 -16.21 -10.48
CA PHE A 182 9.63 -16.65 -10.93
C PHE A 182 10.13 -15.78 -12.10
N TYR A 183 9.35 -15.67 -13.18
CA TYR A 183 9.74 -14.94 -14.38
C TYR A 183 9.81 -13.42 -14.19
N ARG A 184 9.10 -12.86 -13.21
CA ARG A 184 9.30 -11.46 -12.81
C ARG A 184 10.71 -11.21 -12.21
N HIS A 185 11.36 -12.23 -11.65
CA HIS A 185 12.61 -12.10 -10.91
C HIS A 185 13.84 -12.68 -11.63
N VAL A 186 13.68 -13.38 -12.77
CA VAL A 186 14.82 -13.97 -13.51
C VAL A 186 15.85 -12.93 -13.97
N VAL A 187 15.41 -11.67 -14.21
CA VAL A 187 16.28 -10.55 -14.62
C VAL A 187 17.38 -10.24 -13.60
N HIS A 188 17.21 -10.64 -12.33
CA HIS A 188 18.24 -10.48 -11.31
C HIS A 188 19.41 -11.46 -11.44
N PHE A 189 19.26 -12.52 -12.24
CA PHE A 189 20.23 -13.61 -12.37
C PHE A 189 20.63 -13.90 -13.81
N SER A 190 20.04 -13.22 -14.78
CA SER A 190 20.25 -13.42 -16.21
C SER A 190 20.48 -12.10 -16.92
N SER A 191 21.10 -12.14 -18.10
CA SER A 191 21.24 -10.95 -18.92
C SER A 191 19.88 -10.50 -19.46
N VAL A 192 19.71 -9.20 -19.64
CA VAL A 192 18.49 -8.63 -20.22
C VAL A 192 18.21 -9.21 -21.61
N GLY A 193 19.27 -9.44 -22.41
CA GLY A 193 19.15 -10.09 -23.72
C GLY A 193 18.57 -11.50 -23.65
N ALA A 194 18.91 -12.29 -22.62
CA ALA A 194 18.31 -13.62 -22.43
C ALA A 194 16.82 -13.51 -22.09
N VAL A 195 16.43 -12.53 -21.28
CA VAL A 195 15.03 -12.27 -20.93
C VAL A 195 14.24 -11.83 -22.16
N CYS A 196 14.75 -10.90 -22.96
CA CYS A 196 14.15 -10.50 -24.24
C CYS A 196 14.06 -11.67 -25.23
N LYS A 197 15.09 -12.52 -25.31
CA LYS A 197 15.05 -13.72 -26.14
C LYS A 197 13.88 -14.62 -25.75
N LEU A 198 13.68 -14.88 -24.46
CA LEU A 198 12.55 -15.72 -24.02
C LEU A 198 11.19 -15.07 -24.38
N VAL A 199 11.05 -13.75 -24.23
CA VAL A 199 9.84 -13.01 -24.66
C VAL A 199 9.54 -13.27 -26.15
N VAL A 200 10.55 -13.14 -27.02
CA VAL A 200 10.41 -13.42 -28.45
C VAL A 200 9.98 -14.88 -28.69
N LEU A 201 10.62 -15.83 -28.03
CA LEU A 201 10.31 -17.25 -28.19
C LEU A 201 8.87 -17.58 -27.77
N LEU A 202 8.40 -17.01 -26.66
CA LEU A 202 7.05 -17.23 -26.15
C LEU A 202 5.98 -16.63 -27.07
N LEU A 203 6.19 -15.40 -27.56
CA LEU A 203 5.26 -14.77 -28.50
C LEU A 203 5.24 -15.51 -29.84
N ARG A 204 6.40 -15.90 -30.38
CA ARG A 204 6.48 -16.71 -31.61
C ARG A 204 5.79 -18.06 -31.45
N PHE A 205 6.03 -18.75 -30.33
CA PHE A 205 5.38 -20.01 -30.03
C PHE A 205 3.86 -19.84 -30.08
N LEU A 206 3.33 -18.89 -29.29
CA LEU A 206 1.90 -18.60 -29.25
C LEU A 206 1.32 -18.21 -30.62
N SER A 207 2.07 -17.50 -31.47
CA SER A 207 1.63 -17.16 -32.84
C SER A 207 1.59 -18.35 -33.80
N THR A 208 2.28 -19.45 -33.49
CA THR A 208 2.44 -20.61 -34.39
C THR A 208 1.70 -21.85 -33.94
N THR A 209 1.19 -21.87 -32.71
CA THR A 209 0.47 -22.99 -32.12
C THR A 209 -0.95 -22.58 -31.74
N ASP A 210 -1.87 -23.54 -31.78
CA ASP A 210 -3.25 -23.38 -31.31
C ASP A 210 -3.35 -23.92 -29.89
N GLU A 211 -2.82 -23.14 -28.93
CA GLU A 211 -2.80 -23.52 -27.52
C GLU A 211 -4.17 -23.36 -26.87
N GLU A 212 -4.47 -24.23 -25.92
CA GLU A 212 -5.65 -24.07 -25.08
C GLU A 212 -5.59 -22.73 -24.32
N VAL A 213 -6.76 -22.11 -24.14
CA VAL A 213 -6.90 -20.77 -23.53
C VAL A 213 -6.14 -20.61 -22.20
N PRO A 214 -6.14 -21.58 -21.26
CA PRO A 214 -5.36 -21.46 -20.02
C PRO A 214 -3.85 -21.34 -20.25
N MET A 215 -3.31 -22.13 -21.19
CA MET A 215 -1.90 -22.09 -21.53
C MET A 215 -1.54 -20.78 -22.26
N ALA A 216 -2.36 -20.36 -23.22
CA ALA A 216 -2.22 -19.07 -23.90
C ALA A 216 -2.23 -17.91 -22.89
N GLN A 217 -3.15 -17.93 -21.92
CA GLN A 217 -3.19 -16.96 -20.83
C GLN A 217 -1.88 -16.96 -20.03
N GLY A 218 -1.41 -18.13 -19.59
CA GLY A 218 -0.18 -18.27 -18.84
C GLY A 218 1.04 -17.72 -19.58
N ILE A 219 1.20 -18.07 -20.86
CA ILE A 219 2.27 -17.60 -21.75
C ILE A 219 2.29 -16.06 -21.83
N VAL A 220 1.12 -15.46 -22.08
CA VAL A 220 1.00 -14.01 -22.21
C VAL A 220 1.34 -13.30 -20.91
N TRP A 221 0.85 -13.77 -19.76
CA TRP A 221 1.12 -13.12 -18.48
C TRP A 221 2.57 -13.30 -18.01
N VAL A 222 3.20 -14.45 -18.29
CA VAL A 222 4.65 -14.62 -18.13
C VAL A 222 5.42 -13.63 -19.02
N THR A 223 4.98 -13.45 -20.27
CA THR A 223 5.57 -12.47 -21.19
C THR A 223 5.48 -11.05 -20.64
N VAL A 224 4.31 -10.67 -20.10
CA VAL A 224 4.13 -9.37 -19.41
C VAL A 224 5.08 -9.24 -18.23
N ASP A 225 5.20 -10.26 -17.37
CA ASP A 225 6.09 -10.22 -16.20
C ASP A 225 7.57 -10.08 -16.59
N LEU A 226 8.00 -10.76 -17.65
CA LEU A 226 9.35 -10.63 -18.21
C LEU A 226 9.61 -9.20 -18.72
N LEU A 227 8.71 -8.66 -19.54
CA LEU A 227 8.82 -7.29 -20.08
C LEU A 227 8.83 -6.24 -18.97
N GLN A 228 7.92 -6.35 -17.99
CA GLN A 228 7.84 -5.47 -16.84
C GLN A 228 9.12 -5.50 -15.98
N SER A 229 9.71 -6.68 -15.81
CA SER A 229 10.96 -6.86 -15.04
C SER A 229 12.14 -6.09 -15.63
N ILE A 230 12.10 -5.82 -16.94
CA ILE A 230 13.11 -5.05 -17.67
C ILE A 230 12.75 -3.56 -17.66
N ALA A 231 11.53 -3.23 -18.07
CA ALA A 231 11.13 -1.86 -18.37
C ALA A 231 11.23 -0.95 -17.14
N LYS A 232 10.73 -1.38 -15.97
CA LYS A 232 10.74 -0.56 -14.75
C LYS A 232 12.15 -0.16 -14.29
N PRO A 233 13.11 -1.10 -14.08
CA PRO A 233 14.44 -0.75 -13.58
C PRO A 233 15.36 -0.11 -14.63
N LEU A 234 15.15 -0.37 -15.93
CA LEU A 234 16.05 0.11 -16.98
C LEU A 234 15.49 1.27 -17.81
N HIS A 235 14.34 1.84 -17.43
CA HIS A 235 13.64 2.84 -18.25
C HIS A 235 14.53 4.05 -18.65
N HIS A 236 15.48 4.42 -17.80
CA HIS A 236 16.44 5.52 -18.04
C HIS A 236 17.83 5.05 -18.51
N ASP A 237 18.02 3.76 -18.72
CA ASP A 237 19.30 3.15 -19.11
C ASP A 237 19.36 2.94 -20.62
N LYS A 238 20.51 3.22 -21.23
CA LYS A 238 20.76 2.97 -22.67
C LYS A 238 20.48 1.51 -23.06
N ARG A 239 20.71 0.57 -22.14
CA ARG A 239 20.41 -0.86 -22.33
C ARG A 239 18.95 -1.11 -22.68
N TYR A 240 18.00 -0.31 -22.17
CA TYR A 240 16.59 -0.46 -22.51
C TYR A 240 16.31 -0.10 -23.97
N ALA A 241 16.99 0.91 -24.52
CA ALA A 241 16.88 1.24 -25.94
C ALA A 241 17.39 0.09 -26.83
N ASP A 242 18.50 -0.55 -26.44
CA ASP A 242 19.01 -1.74 -27.16
C ASP A 242 18.03 -2.91 -27.08
N CYS A 243 17.36 -3.11 -25.93
CA CYS A 243 16.32 -4.12 -25.79
C CYS A 243 15.11 -3.85 -26.68
N LYS A 244 14.63 -2.59 -26.73
CA LYS A 244 13.56 -2.21 -27.64
C LYS A 244 13.95 -2.42 -29.09
N ARG A 245 15.19 -2.10 -29.50
CA ARG A 245 15.67 -2.39 -30.86
C ARG A 245 15.62 -3.87 -31.18
N PHE A 246 16.17 -4.71 -30.31
CA PHE A 246 16.14 -6.17 -30.48
C PHE A 246 14.69 -6.71 -30.58
N LEU A 247 13.79 -6.28 -29.69
CA LEU A 247 12.39 -6.69 -29.74
C LEU A 247 11.69 -6.24 -31.03
N LYS A 248 12.04 -5.05 -31.55
CA LYS A 248 11.51 -4.55 -32.84
C LYS A 248 11.95 -5.41 -34.02
N GLU A 249 13.20 -5.86 -34.01
CA GLU A 249 13.79 -6.67 -35.08
C GLU A 249 13.25 -8.11 -35.07
N GLU A 250 12.95 -8.65 -33.89
CA GLU A 250 12.61 -10.08 -33.74
C GLU A 250 11.11 -10.38 -33.67
N ILE A 251 10.26 -9.41 -33.34
CA ILE A 251 8.81 -9.62 -33.21
C ILE A 251 8.08 -9.04 -34.42
N ASP A 252 7.27 -9.86 -35.07
CA ASP A 252 6.40 -9.44 -36.16
C ASP A 252 5.10 -8.82 -35.61
N PRO A 253 4.81 -7.53 -35.90
CA PRO A 253 3.56 -6.89 -35.47
C PRO A 253 2.32 -7.54 -36.11
N ASP A 254 2.41 -8.12 -37.32
CA ASP A 254 1.28 -8.80 -37.96
C ASP A 254 0.88 -10.06 -37.19
N ALA A 255 1.86 -10.80 -36.66
CA ALA A 255 1.63 -11.96 -35.81
C ALA A 255 0.91 -11.57 -34.50
N LEU A 256 1.29 -10.45 -33.88
CA LEU A 256 0.60 -9.91 -32.69
C LEU A 256 -0.85 -9.49 -33.00
N MET A 257 -1.09 -8.87 -34.16
CA MET A 257 -2.44 -8.54 -34.60
C MET A 257 -3.29 -9.80 -34.82
N GLN A 258 -2.70 -10.85 -35.39
CA GLN A 258 -3.38 -12.12 -35.56
C GLN A 258 -3.70 -12.79 -34.23
N LEU A 259 -2.82 -12.70 -33.23
CA LEU A 259 -3.11 -13.17 -31.87
C LEU A 259 -4.29 -12.44 -31.22
N LEU A 260 -4.33 -11.10 -31.33
CA LEU A 260 -5.47 -10.31 -30.82
C LEU A 260 -6.79 -10.69 -31.50
N LYS A 261 -6.77 -11.07 -32.79
CA LYS A 261 -7.95 -11.55 -33.51
C LYS A 261 -8.35 -12.96 -33.09
N THR A 262 -7.37 -13.86 -32.97
CA THR A 262 -7.56 -15.27 -32.61
C THR A 262 -8.19 -15.37 -31.21
N HIS A 263 -7.66 -14.61 -30.26
CA HIS A 263 -8.14 -14.56 -28.88
C HIS A 263 -9.10 -13.39 -28.60
N ALA A 264 -9.86 -12.94 -29.61
CA ALA A 264 -10.75 -11.80 -29.46
C ALA A 264 -11.86 -12.03 -28.40
N ALA A 265 -12.27 -13.28 -28.21
CA ALA A 265 -13.26 -13.70 -27.21
C ALA A 265 -12.65 -13.90 -25.80
N ASP A 266 -11.35 -14.18 -25.72
CA ASP A 266 -10.66 -14.48 -24.46
C ASP A 266 -10.14 -13.20 -23.81
N VAL A 267 -10.99 -12.55 -23.02
CA VAL A 267 -10.70 -11.24 -22.40
C VAL A 267 -9.37 -11.22 -21.65
N ARG A 268 -9.02 -12.29 -20.92
CA ARG A 268 -7.78 -12.38 -20.14
C ARG A 268 -6.52 -12.46 -21.01
N VAL A 269 -6.58 -13.21 -22.11
CA VAL A 269 -5.48 -13.32 -23.08
C VAL A 269 -5.33 -12.00 -23.83
N LYS A 270 -6.46 -11.46 -24.33
CA LYS A 270 -6.50 -10.17 -25.02
C LYS A 270 -5.97 -9.03 -24.15
N ALA A 271 -6.37 -8.97 -22.88
CA ALA A 271 -5.84 -7.99 -21.93
C ALA A 271 -4.34 -8.16 -21.78
N GLY A 272 -3.86 -9.37 -21.50
CA GLY A 272 -2.43 -9.64 -21.38
C GLY A 272 -1.63 -9.25 -22.63
N LEU A 273 -2.17 -9.44 -23.84
CA LEU A 273 -1.54 -9.02 -25.08
C LEU A 273 -1.39 -7.51 -25.15
N TRP A 274 -2.42 -6.73 -24.78
CA TRP A 274 -2.31 -5.27 -24.68
C TRP A 274 -1.28 -4.82 -23.64
N HIS A 275 -1.25 -5.48 -22.48
CA HIS A 275 -0.21 -5.24 -21.46
C HIS A 275 1.19 -5.51 -22.02
N ALA A 276 1.39 -6.60 -22.77
CA ALA A 276 2.67 -6.92 -23.39
C ALA A 276 3.04 -5.87 -24.47
N ILE A 277 2.10 -5.56 -25.38
CA ILE A 277 2.26 -4.57 -26.45
C ILE A 277 2.66 -3.20 -25.90
N SER A 278 2.17 -2.81 -24.71
CA SER A 278 2.55 -1.53 -24.09
C SER A 278 4.06 -1.38 -23.89
N TYR A 279 4.79 -2.48 -23.69
CA TYR A 279 6.25 -2.48 -23.54
C TYR A 279 7.01 -2.70 -24.86
N LEU A 280 6.30 -3.04 -25.93
CA LEU A 280 6.88 -3.30 -27.24
C LEU A 280 6.99 -2.00 -28.07
N PRO A 281 7.96 -1.93 -29.01
CA PRO A 281 8.25 -0.75 -29.81
C PRO A 281 7.35 -0.59 -31.05
N PHE A 282 6.04 -0.89 -30.92
CA PHE A 282 5.09 -0.96 -32.04
C PHE A 282 3.95 0.07 -31.94
N LYS A 283 4.27 1.31 -31.56
CA LYS A 283 3.27 2.37 -31.45
C LYS A 283 2.55 2.62 -32.77
N ASP A 284 3.31 2.77 -33.86
CA ASP A 284 2.77 3.19 -35.16
C ASP A 284 1.80 2.14 -35.74
N GLU A 285 2.06 0.87 -35.46
CA GLU A 285 1.26 -0.27 -35.90
C GLU A 285 -0.01 -0.45 -35.06
N PHE A 286 0.01 -0.08 -33.76
CA PHE A 286 -1.07 -0.39 -32.81
C PHE A 286 -1.88 0.80 -32.29
N VAL A 287 -1.43 2.06 -32.47
CA VAL A 287 -2.11 3.24 -31.90
C VAL A 287 -3.56 3.35 -32.38
N MET A 288 -3.82 3.19 -33.68
CA MET A 288 -5.18 3.21 -34.21
C MET A 288 -6.03 2.07 -33.66
N LYS A 289 -5.43 0.90 -33.41
CA LYS A 289 -6.14 -0.26 -32.86
C LYS A 289 -6.45 -0.12 -31.39
N ALA A 290 -5.59 0.55 -30.65
CA ALA A 290 -5.85 0.94 -29.28
C ALA A 290 -7.03 1.91 -29.21
N LEU A 291 -7.06 2.92 -30.08
CA LEU A 291 -8.18 3.87 -30.17
C LEU A 291 -9.49 3.19 -30.59
N GLU A 292 -9.46 2.28 -31.58
CA GLU A 292 -10.61 1.46 -31.98
C GLU A 292 -11.10 0.57 -30.82
N GLN A 293 -10.21 0.07 -29.98
CA GLN A 293 -10.56 -0.73 -28.80
C GLN A 293 -11.13 0.16 -27.68
N LEU A 294 -10.58 1.35 -27.47
CA LEU A 294 -11.08 2.34 -26.50
C LEU A 294 -12.50 2.78 -26.86
N ALA A 295 -12.77 3.02 -28.14
CA ALA A 295 -14.10 3.40 -28.64
C ALA A 295 -15.19 2.33 -28.42
N LYS A 296 -14.80 1.08 -28.14
CA LYS A 296 -15.71 -0.03 -27.85
C LYS A 296 -16.00 -0.21 -26.37
N PHE A 297 -15.25 0.46 -25.48
CA PHE A 297 -15.47 0.29 -24.05
C PHE A 297 -16.76 0.98 -23.59
N ASP A 298 -17.33 0.38 -22.56
CA ASP A 298 -18.46 0.88 -21.79
C ASP A 298 -18.26 0.52 -20.31
N CYS A 299 -19.24 0.83 -19.46
CA CYS A 299 -19.14 0.60 -18.02
C CYS A 299 -19.11 -0.90 -17.64
N SER A 300 -19.51 -1.80 -18.54
CA SER A 300 -19.51 -3.25 -18.33
C SER A 300 -18.21 -3.91 -18.80
N SER A 301 -17.35 -3.14 -19.45
CA SER A 301 -16.12 -3.64 -20.03
C SER A 301 -15.10 -4.07 -18.98
N ASP A 302 -14.28 -5.06 -19.33
CA ASP A 302 -13.28 -5.61 -18.43
C ASP A 302 -12.17 -4.58 -18.10
N LYS A 303 -11.99 -4.32 -16.80
CA LYS A 303 -11.02 -3.34 -16.29
C LYS A 303 -9.58 -3.70 -16.66
N LEU A 304 -9.23 -4.99 -16.70
CA LEU A 304 -7.86 -5.43 -17.00
C LEU A 304 -7.49 -5.12 -18.46
N LEU A 305 -8.45 -5.32 -19.36
CA LEU A 305 -8.32 -4.96 -20.78
C LEU A 305 -8.21 -3.44 -20.95
N LEU A 306 -9.06 -2.65 -20.29
CA LEU A 306 -8.97 -1.18 -20.31
C LEU A 306 -7.59 -0.69 -19.86
N VAL A 307 -7.11 -1.19 -18.72
CA VAL A 307 -5.79 -0.81 -18.19
C VAL A 307 -4.67 -1.14 -19.17
N GLY A 308 -4.72 -2.30 -19.84
CA GLY A 308 -3.71 -2.68 -20.83
C GLY A 308 -3.65 -1.70 -22.01
N VAL A 309 -4.81 -1.24 -22.48
CA VAL A 309 -4.90 -0.28 -23.59
C VAL A 309 -4.46 1.12 -23.15
N LEU A 310 -4.89 1.59 -21.97
CA LEU A 310 -4.44 2.87 -21.41
C LEU A 310 -2.93 2.88 -21.15
N GLN A 311 -2.40 1.76 -20.67
CA GLN A 311 -0.97 1.61 -20.46
C GLN A 311 -0.19 1.74 -21.78
N CYS A 312 -0.74 1.28 -22.91
CA CYS A 312 -0.14 1.54 -24.21
C CYS A 312 -0.04 3.04 -24.49
N MET A 313 -1.11 3.82 -24.25
CA MET A 313 -1.09 5.27 -24.46
C MET A 313 0.03 5.94 -23.65
N VAL A 314 0.12 5.59 -22.36
CA VAL A 314 1.16 6.11 -21.45
C VAL A 314 2.56 5.71 -21.91
N GLN A 315 2.79 4.44 -22.24
CA GLN A 315 4.12 3.98 -22.67
C GLN A 315 4.55 4.57 -24.03
N TRP A 316 3.58 4.95 -24.84
CA TRP A 316 3.78 5.59 -26.14
C TRP A 316 3.86 7.12 -26.08
N LYS A 317 3.77 7.71 -24.87
CA LYS A 317 3.77 9.16 -24.63
C LYS A 317 2.61 9.88 -25.29
N GLU A 318 1.44 9.24 -25.30
CA GLU A 318 0.18 9.75 -25.87
C GLU A 318 -0.84 10.09 -24.78
N GLU A 319 -0.45 10.04 -23.50
CA GLU A 319 -1.34 10.32 -22.37
C GLU A 319 -1.94 11.73 -22.43
N THR A 320 -1.15 12.75 -22.80
CA THR A 320 -1.64 14.13 -22.91
C THR A 320 -2.71 14.25 -24.00
N THR A 321 -2.42 13.73 -25.20
CA THR A 321 -3.37 13.76 -26.33
C THR A 321 -4.63 12.96 -26.03
N PHE A 322 -4.50 11.85 -25.30
CA PHE A 322 -5.66 11.08 -24.86
C PHE A 322 -6.50 11.85 -23.83
N VAL A 323 -5.88 12.49 -22.84
CA VAL A 323 -6.58 13.33 -21.86
C VAL A 323 -7.26 14.53 -22.53
N GLU A 324 -6.61 15.19 -23.48
CA GLU A 324 -7.22 16.24 -24.31
C GLU A 324 -8.45 15.71 -25.06
N THR A 325 -8.36 14.48 -25.60
CA THR A 325 -9.51 13.83 -26.25
C THR A 325 -10.66 13.58 -25.27
N LEU A 326 -10.36 13.19 -24.02
CA LEU A 326 -11.37 13.05 -22.97
C LEU A 326 -12.01 14.40 -22.62
N LEU A 327 -11.21 15.46 -22.47
CA LEU A 327 -11.68 16.83 -22.24
C LEU A 327 -12.57 17.31 -23.40
N ASP A 328 -12.22 16.98 -24.64
CA ASP A 328 -13.03 17.26 -25.83
C ASP A 328 -14.41 16.57 -25.82
N GLN A 329 -14.53 15.39 -25.19
CA GLN A 329 -15.83 14.75 -24.98
C GLN A 329 -16.68 15.53 -23.97
N LEU A 330 -16.06 16.27 -23.06
CA LEU A 330 -16.74 17.13 -22.10
C LEU A 330 -17.15 18.49 -22.67
N HIS A 331 -16.80 18.79 -23.93
CA HIS A 331 -17.26 20.01 -24.59
C HIS A 331 -18.80 20.12 -24.56
N PRO A 332 -19.41 21.32 -24.36
CA PRO A 332 -20.85 21.50 -24.19
C PRO A 332 -21.73 20.85 -25.28
N LYS A 333 -21.22 20.74 -26.50
CA LYS A 333 -21.93 20.10 -27.64
C LYS A 333 -21.97 18.58 -27.59
N ARG A 334 -21.09 17.94 -26.81
CA ARG A 334 -20.89 16.48 -26.74
C ARG A 334 -21.19 15.90 -25.35
N VAL A 335 -21.05 16.72 -24.29
CA VAL A 335 -21.20 16.32 -22.88
C VAL A 335 -22.51 15.58 -22.57
N ALA A 336 -23.60 15.93 -23.27
CA ALA A 336 -24.91 15.27 -23.08
C ALA A 336 -24.94 13.79 -23.55
N LYS A 337 -23.96 13.36 -24.36
CA LYS A 337 -23.81 11.98 -24.86
C LYS A 337 -22.58 11.28 -24.29
N ALA A 338 -21.81 11.96 -23.44
CA ALA A 338 -20.59 11.41 -22.88
C ALA A 338 -20.92 10.28 -21.90
N ASN A 339 -20.19 9.16 -21.97
CA ASN A 339 -20.27 8.14 -20.95
C ASN A 339 -19.41 8.58 -19.75
N VAL A 340 -20.05 9.26 -18.79
CA VAL A 340 -19.38 9.84 -17.61
C VAL A 340 -18.67 8.77 -16.78
N ALA A 341 -19.34 7.65 -16.54
CA ALA A 341 -18.76 6.56 -15.74
C ALA A 341 -17.51 5.98 -16.40
N LEU A 342 -17.53 5.73 -17.72
CA LEU A 342 -16.33 5.27 -18.45
C LEU A 342 -15.20 6.31 -18.40
N LEU A 343 -15.52 7.60 -18.56
CA LEU A 343 -14.53 8.67 -18.45
C LEU A 343 -13.87 8.68 -17.07
N LEU A 344 -14.66 8.60 -16.01
CA LEU A 344 -14.15 8.55 -14.63
C LEU A 344 -13.25 7.34 -14.40
N VAL A 345 -13.66 6.15 -14.89
CA VAL A 345 -12.82 4.95 -14.81
C VAL A 345 -11.51 5.16 -15.58
N CYS A 346 -11.55 5.78 -16.77
CA CYS A 346 -10.32 6.07 -17.52
C CYS A 346 -9.39 7.00 -16.73
N VAL A 347 -9.91 8.08 -16.15
CA VAL A 347 -9.10 9.02 -15.34
C VAL A 347 -8.57 8.34 -14.08
N GLU A 348 -9.38 7.57 -13.37
CA GLU A 348 -8.95 6.78 -12.20
C GLU A 348 -7.78 5.85 -12.57
N GLN A 349 -7.86 5.16 -13.72
CA GLN A 349 -6.79 4.28 -14.14
C GLN A 349 -5.55 5.03 -14.63
N LEU A 350 -5.70 6.19 -15.29
CA LEU A 350 -4.57 7.02 -15.70
C LEU A 350 -3.81 7.58 -14.49
N LEU A 351 -4.50 7.97 -13.41
CA LEU A 351 -3.88 8.38 -12.14
C LEU A 351 -2.96 7.30 -11.54
N LEU A 352 -3.24 6.02 -11.81
CA LEU A 352 -2.41 4.90 -11.37
C LEU A 352 -1.24 4.59 -12.33
N LEU A 353 -1.31 5.07 -13.58
CA LEU A 353 -0.37 4.72 -14.64
C LEU A 353 0.65 5.83 -14.94
N CYS A 354 0.28 7.09 -14.75
CA CYS A 354 1.10 8.25 -15.11
C CYS A 354 0.87 9.44 -14.17
N ASP A 355 1.81 10.39 -14.20
CA ASP A 355 1.67 11.67 -13.50
C ASP A 355 0.76 12.60 -14.31
N LEU A 356 -0.43 12.89 -13.75
CA LEU A 356 -1.41 13.81 -14.35
C LEU A 356 -1.32 15.23 -13.79
N THR A 357 -0.33 15.56 -12.95
CA THR A 357 -0.17 16.91 -12.37
C THR A 357 -0.28 18.04 -13.40
N PRO A 358 0.30 17.95 -14.62
CA PRO A 358 0.20 19.02 -15.62
C PRO A 358 -1.22 19.30 -16.13
N LEU A 359 -2.13 18.32 -16.05
CA LEU A 359 -3.49 18.38 -16.59
C LEU A 359 -4.56 18.36 -15.50
N ALA A 360 -4.17 18.18 -14.24
CA ALA A 360 -5.08 18.01 -13.12
C ALA A 360 -6.02 19.21 -12.94
N ALA A 361 -5.51 20.43 -13.03
CA ALA A 361 -6.32 21.65 -12.90
C ALA A 361 -7.39 21.77 -14.00
N GLU A 362 -7.04 21.45 -15.26
CA GLU A 362 -7.98 21.51 -16.38
C GLU A 362 -9.05 20.42 -16.27
N LEU A 363 -8.66 19.20 -15.85
CA LEU A 363 -9.58 18.10 -15.59
C LEU A 363 -10.57 18.44 -14.47
N VAL A 364 -10.10 18.94 -13.32
CA VAL A 364 -10.96 19.34 -12.20
C VAL A 364 -11.92 20.44 -12.64
N ALA A 365 -11.42 21.50 -13.28
CA ALA A 365 -12.26 22.60 -13.75
C ALA A 365 -13.34 22.15 -14.76
N SER A 366 -13.00 21.22 -15.66
CA SER A 366 -13.95 20.65 -16.61
C SER A 366 -15.02 19.80 -15.93
N LEU A 367 -14.62 18.95 -14.97
CA LEU A 367 -15.53 18.14 -14.17
C LEU A 367 -16.47 19.02 -13.33
N GLU A 368 -15.97 20.05 -12.65
CA GLU A 368 -16.80 21.00 -11.89
C GLU A 368 -17.82 21.71 -12.76
N LYS A 369 -17.36 22.26 -13.89
CA LYS A 369 -18.22 22.99 -14.83
C LYS A 369 -19.39 22.15 -15.35
N HIS A 370 -19.18 20.84 -15.53
CA HIS A 370 -20.16 19.95 -16.16
C HIS A 370 -20.94 19.07 -15.18
N TRP A 371 -20.71 19.19 -13.87
CA TRP A 371 -21.39 18.43 -12.82
C TRP A 371 -22.91 18.37 -12.99
N THR A 372 -23.58 19.51 -13.18
CA THR A 372 -25.04 19.59 -13.35
C THR A 372 -25.58 18.80 -14.55
N SER A 373 -24.79 18.66 -15.61
CA SER A 373 -25.14 17.83 -16.77
C SER A 373 -25.03 16.34 -16.43
N PHE A 374 -23.99 15.96 -15.68
CA PHE A 374 -23.71 14.57 -15.33
C PHE A 374 -24.64 14.01 -14.28
N GLN A 375 -25.14 14.85 -13.36
CA GLN A 375 -26.15 14.44 -12.37
C GLN A 375 -27.33 13.68 -12.98
N LYS A 376 -27.74 14.04 -14.20
CA LYS A 376 -28.88 13.41 -14.90
C LYS A 376 -28.56 12.02 -15.46
N GLN A 377 -27.29 11.66 -15.54
CA GLN A 377 -26.78 10.45 -16.20
C GLN A 377 -26.08 9.50 -15.21
N LEU A 378 -25.80 9.95 -13.98
CA LEU A 378 -25.03 9.21 -12.98
C LEU A 378 -25.92 8.34 -12.09
N GLU A 379 -25.44 7.13 -11.82
CA GLU A 379 -25.90 6.30 -10.71
C GLU A 379 -25.14 6.65 -9.41
N PRO A 380 -25.70 6.37 -8.22
CA PRO A 380 -25.03 6.66 -6.94
C PRO A 380 -23.60 6.14 -6.81
N ALA A 381 -23.32 4.91 -7.26
CA ALA A 381 -21.97 4.35 -7.24
C ALA A 381 -20.99 5.12 -8.16
N SER A 382 -21.48 5.63 -9.29
CA SER A 382 -20.67 6.45 -10.20
C SER A 382 -20.41 7.85 -9.63
N ALA A 383 -21.33 8.40 -8.84
CA ALA A 383 -21.10 9.65 -8.11
C ALA A 383 -20.02 9.51 -7.01
N VAL A 384 -19.93 8.33 -6.37
CA VAL A 384 -18.82 8.03 -5.46
C VAL A 384 -17.48 8.05 -6.18
N LEU A 385 -17.40 7.36 -7.33
CA LEU A 385 -16.20 7.39 -8.17
C LEU A 385 -15.87 8.81 -8.65
N TYR A 386 -16.89 9.60 -9.01
CA TYR A 386 -16.73 11.00 -9.39
C TYR A 386 -16.02 11.80 -8.31
N CYS A 387 -16.51 11.71 -7.07
CA CYS A 387 -15.96 12.40 -5.92
C CYS A 387 -14.50 11.98 -5.68
N LYS A 388 -14.22 10.67 -5.69
CA LYS A 388 -12.86 10.12 -5.53
C LYS A 388 -11.91 10.62 -6.61
N VAL A 389 -12.32 10.62 -7.89
CA VAL A 389 -11.51 11.10 -9.01
C VAL A 389 -11.22 12.59 -8.91
N VAL A 390 -12.23 13.42 -8.62
CA VAL A 390 -12.05 14.88 -8.43
C VAL A 390 -11.08 15.14 -7.29
N TRP A 391 -11.23 14.45 -6.16
CA TRP A 391 -10.35 14.61 -5.02
C TRP A 391 -8.92 14.17 -5.31
N SER A 392 -8.71 13.01 -5.93
CA SER A 392 -7.36 12.55 -6.31
C SER A 392 -6.67 13.49 -7.29
N LEU A 393 -7.40 14.06 -8.25
CA LEU A 393 -6.85 15.09 -9.14
C LEU A 393 -6.51 16.37 -8.37
N HIS A 394 -7.39 16.81 -7.46
CA HIS A 394 -7.14 17.99 -6.64
C HIS A 394 -5.91 17.84 -5.76
N GLN A 395 -5.69 16.67 -5.15
CA GLN A 395 -4.50 16.38 -4.37
C GLN A 395 -3.20 16.59 -5.17
N LEU A 396 -3.19 16.29 -6.48
CA LEU A 396 -2.03 16.58 -7.34
C LEU A 396 -1.77 18.08 -7.50
N ILE A 397 -2.82 18.90 -7.54
CA ILE A 397 -2.72 20.37 -7.61
C ILE A 397 -2.17 20.90 -6.27
N SER A 398 -2.73 20.44 -5.15
CA SER A 398 -2.41 20.93 -3.81
C SER A 398 -0.97 20.68 -3.37
N VAL A 399 -0.30 19.67 -3.94
CA VAL A 399 1.14 19.43 -3.75
C VAL A 399 1.99 20.61 -4.24
N THR A 400 1.51 21.34 -5.26
CA THR A 400 2.27 22.44 -5.89
C THR A 400 1.93 23.81 -5.34
N ALA A 401 0.70 24.02 -4.91
CA ALA A 401 0.23 25.24 -4.26
C ALA A 401 -0.96 24.88 -3.36
N LEU A 402 -0.98 25.42 -2.14
CA LEU A 402 -2.11 25.22 -1.24
C LEU A 402 -3.36 25.91 -1.83
N THR A 403 -4.33 25.12 -2.27
CA THR A 403 -5.57 25.58 -2.91
C THR A 403 -6.79 25.11 -2.13
N ASP A 404 -7.88 25.87 -2.23
CA ASP A 404 -9.14 25.51 -1.60
C ASP A 404 -9.69 24.18 -2.17
N PRO A 405 -10.17 23.26 -1.32
CA PRO A 405 -10.81 22.05 -1.79
C PRO A 405 -12.05 22.33 -2.67
N PRO A 406 -12.35 21.45 -3.64
CA PRO A 406 -13.51 21.60 -4.49
C PRO A 406 -14.82 21.60 -3.69
N ILE A 407 -15.59 22.69 -3.73
CA ILE A 407 -16.95 22.75 -3.15
C ILE A 407 -17.85 21.65 -3.74
N LEU A 408 -17.53 21.22 -4.97
CA LEU A 408 -18.18 20.10 -5.65
C LEU A 408 -18.26 18.82 -4.79
N LEU A 409 -17.29 18.54 -3.92
CA LEU A 409 -17.34 17.36 -3.05
C LEU A 409 -18.58 17.38 -2.13
N CYS A 410 -18.91 18.56 -1.59
CA CYS A 410 -20.12 18.78 -0.79
C CYS A 410 -21.39 18.68 -1.66
N ASP A 411 -21.36 19.22 -2.87
CA ASP A 411 -22.50 19.14 -3.81
C ASP A 411 -22.82 17.69 -4.21
N ILE A 412 -21.79 16.83 -4.33
CA ILE A 412 -21.95 15.40 -4.59
C ILE A 412 -22.61 14.70 -3.39
N TRP A 413 -22.19 15.03 -2.16
CA TRP A 413 -22.79 14.50 -0.94
C TRP A 413 -24.29 14.81 -0.88
N GLU A 414 -24.66 16.08 -1.06
CA GLU A 414 -26.05 16.51 -1.02
C GLU A 414 -26.91 15.86 -2.11
N TRP A 415 -26.34 15.71 -3.31
CA TRP A 415 -27.02 15.02 -4.40
C TRP A 415 -27.30 13.55 -4.05
N LEU A 416 -26.36 12.86 -3.38
CA LEU A 416 -26.57 11.49 -2.90
C LEU A 416 -27.65 11.43 -1.80
N SER A 417 -27.61 12.35 -0.84
CA SER A 417 -28.62 12.46 0.23
C SER A 417 -30.03 12.63 -0.34
N ASN A 418 -30.18 13.53 -1.31
CA ASN A 418 -31.46 13.78 -1.98
C ASN A 418 -31.96 12.56 -2.80
N ASN A 419 -31.07 11.80 -3.44
CA ASN A 419 -31.44 10.59 -4.16
C ASN A 419 -31.84 9.44 -3.23
N GLN A 420 -31.21 9.31 -2.06
CA GLN A 420 -31.60 8.31 -1.09
C GLN A 420 -32.98 8.57 -0.49
N ASN A 421 -33.28 9.82 -0.15
CA ASN A 421 -34.60 10.20 0.36
C ASN A 421 -35.71 9.86 -0.64
N LYS A 422 -35.44 9.97 -1.95
CA LYS A 422 -36.36 9.51 -3.00
C LYS A 422 -36.51 7.98 -3.03
N ARG A 423 -35.42 7.21 -2.95
CA ARG A 423 -35.49 5.73 -2.99
C ARG A 423 -36.14 5.11 -1.74
N LYS A 424 -35.93 5.69 -0.55
CA LYS A 424 -36.59 5.25 0.70
C LYS A 424 -38.12 5.35 0.64
N LEU A 425 -38.68 6.15 -0.27
CA LEU A 425 -40.12 6.26 -0.49
C LEU A 425 -40.66 5.16 -1.42
N ASP A 426 -39.80 4.52 -2.22
CA ASP A 426 -40.19 3.62 -3.32
C ASP A 426 -39.85 2.12 -3.07
N ASP A 427 -38.92 1.78 -2.17
CA ASP A 427 -38.46 0.38 -1.94
C ASP A 427 -38.50 -0.06 -0.45
N ASP A 428 -38.93 -1.31 -0.20
CA ASP A 428 -38.97 -1.98 1.13
C ASP A 428 -37.61 -2.54 1.60
N VAL A 429 -36.55 -2.41 0.79
CA VAL A 429 -35.19 -2.88 1.12
C VAL A 429 -34.31 -1.69 1.48
N PRO A 430 -33.58 -1.69 2.63
CA PRO A 430 -32.70 -0.59 2.98
C PRO A 430 -31.60 -0.46 1.91
N PRO A 431 -31.53 0.66 1.16
CA PRO A 431 -30.54 0.82 0.12
C PRO A 431 -29.14 0.93 0.73
N ASN A 432 -28.12 0.44 0.01
CA ASN A 432 -26.73 0.62 0.41
C ASN A 432 -26.42 2.13 0.47
N ASP A 433 -25.97 2.63 1.62
CA ASP A 433 -25.70 4.05 1.81
C ASP A 433 -24.32 4.43 1.26
N TYR A 434 -24.29 4.76 -0.03
CA TYR A 434 -23.08 5.16 -0.76
C TYR A 434 -22.39 6.40 -0.19
N ARG A 435 -23.05 7.21 0.66
CA ARG A 435 -22.48 8.43 1.23
C ARG A 435 -21.34 8.11 2.19
N PHE A 436 -21.41 7.00 2.91
CA PHE A 436 -20.35 6.60 3.83
C PHE A 436 -19.01 6.35 3.13
N GLU A 437 -19.01 6.00 1.84
CA GLU A 437 -17.78 5.90 1.05
C GLU A 437 -17.10 7.25 0.78
N LEU A 438 -17.81 8.37 0.94
CA LEU A 438 -17.29 9.72 0.75
C LEU A 438 -16.67 10.30 2.02
N ILE A 439 -16.97 9.74 3.20
CA ILE A 439 -16.47 10.30 4.46
C ILE A 439 -14.95 10.43 4.47
N PRO A 440 -14.14 9.41 4.11
CA PRO A 440 -12.69 9.54 4.09
C PRO A 440 -12.20 10.68 3.18
N VAL A 441 -12.80 10.80 1.99
CA VAL A 441 -12.48 11.87 1.03
C VAL A 441 -12.80 13.25 1.61
N LEU A 442 -13.96 13.40 2.23
CA LEU A 442 -14.38 14.66 2.83
C LEU A 442 -13.55 15.03 4.08
N CYS A 443 -13.13 14.05 4.87
CA CYS A 443 -12.23 14.27 6.00
C CYS A 443 -10.84 14.72 5.54
N GLU A 444 -10.27 14.07 4.52
CA GLU A 444 -9.01 14.51 3.90
C GLU A 444 -9.14 15.93 3.32
N ALA A 445 -10.27 16.23 2.67
CA ALA A 445 -10.55 17.56 2.14
C ALA A 445 -10.70 18.61 3.24
N MET A 446 -11.36 18.31 4.35
CA MET A 446 -11.43 19.20 5.50
C MET A 446 -10.04 19.45 6.10
N PHE A 447 -9.20 18.42 6.20
CA PHE A 447 -7.83 18.59 6.70
C PHE A 447 -7.00 19.54 5.84
N LEU A 448 -7.14 19.44 4.51
CA LEU A 448 -6.54 20.40 3.59
C LEU A 448 -7.17 21.79 3.74
N ALA A 449 -8.50 21.88 3.79
CA ALA A 449 -9.25 23.13 3.92
C ALA A 449 -8.82 23.93 5.15
N MET A 450 -8.62 23.23 6.27
CA MET A 450 -8.14 23.83 7.50
C MET A 450 -6.86 24.61 7.23
N GLN A 451 -5.89 24.04 6.53
CA GLN A 451 -4.61 24.70 6.24
C GLN A 451 -4.76 25.93 5.31
N CYS A 452 -5.88 26.08 4.61
CA CYS A 452 -6.15 27.16 3.66
C CYS A 452 -6.90 28.33 4.32
N THR A 453 -6.35 29.55 4.23
CA THR A 453 -7.03 30.76 4.75
C THR A 453 -8.27 31.16 3.94
N THR A 454 -8.39 30.67 2.70
CA THR A 454 -9.47 31.01 1.77
C THR A 454 -10.60 29.98 1.72
N ALA A 455 -10.40 28.77 2.28
CA ALA A 455 -11.34 27.65 2.17
C ALA A 455 -12.57 27.74 3.11
N ILE A 456 -12.87 28.92 3.66
CA ILE A 456 -14.00 29.17 4.57
C ILE A 456 -15.33 28.66 4.00
N PRO A 457 -15.68 28.90 2.71
CA PRO A 457 -16.94 28.41 2.16
C PRO A 457 -17.05 26.88 2.15
N PHE A 458 -15.94 26.18 1.90
CA PHE A 458 -15.90 24.71 1.94
C PHE A 458 -16.08 24.20 3.36
N MET A 459 -15.35 24.78 4.32
CA MET A 459 -15.44 24.42 5.74
C MET A 459 -16.87 24.60 6.29
N GLN A 460 -17.53 25.70 5.94
CA GLN A 460 -18.93 25.96 6.34
C GLN A 460 -19.88 24.88 5.80
N ARG A 461 -19.81 24.56 4.50
CA ARG A 461 -20.62 23.50 3.88
C ARG A 461 -20.38 22.14 4.53
N MET A 462 -19.14 21.83 4.85
CA MET A 462 -18.75 20.58 5.50
C MET A 462 -19.32 20.47 6.93
N ILE A 463 -19.33 21.58 7.67
CA ILE A 463 -19.93 21.64 9.01
C ILE A 463 -21.44 21.40 8.93
N ASP A 464 -22.14 22.06 8.00
CA ASP A 464 -23.58 21.87 7.80
C ASP A 464 -23.92 20.39 7.55
N ILE A 465 -23.13 19.74 6.67
CA ILE A 465 -23.29 18.30 6.40
C ILE A 465 -23.02 17.46 7.65
N ALA A 466 -21.95 17.78 8.41
CA ALA A 466 -21.58 17.04 9.59
C ALA A 466 -22.63 17.15 10.72
N ILE A 467 -23.31 18.28 10.86
CA ILE A 467 -24.39 18.45 11.85
C ILE A 467 -25.51 17.42 11.61
N GLU A 468 -25.83 17.14 10.34
CA GLU A 468 -26.88 16.19 9.98
C GLU A 468 -26.41 14.72 9.96
N GLU A 469 -25.10 14.47 9.89
CA GLU A 469 -24.52 13.15 9.61
C GLU A 469 -23.51 12.71 10.66
N PRO A 470 -23.96 11.97 11.71
CA PRO A 470 -23.14 11.63 12.89
C PRO A 470 -21.82 10.91 12.57
N ALA A 471 -21.80 10.07 11.52
CA ALA A 471 -20.62 9.31 11.13
C ALA A 471 -19.50 10.21 10.57
N LEU A 472 -19.85 11.19 9.73
CA LEU A 472 -18.90 12.18 9.24
C LEU A 472 -18.42 13.05 10.39
N ASN A 473 -19.35 13.48 11.24
CA ASN A 473 -19.06 14.35 12.36
C ASN A 473 -18.05 13.74 13.35
N ALA A 474 -18.26 12.48 13.74
CA ALA A 474 -17.35 11.76 14.62
C ALA A 474 -15.93 11.66 14.03
N GLN A 475 -15.81 11.44 12.72
CA GLN A 475 -14.50 11.36 12.06
C GLN A 475 -13.81 12.72 11.93
N LEU A 476 -14.56 13.79 11.65
CA LEU A 476 -14.02 15.16 11.65
C LEU A 476 -13.50 15.57 13.03
N LEU A 477 -14.22 15.25 14.09
CA LEU A 477 -13.78 15.53 15.47
C LEU A 477 -12.51 14.78 15.83
N ALA A 478 -12.42 13.48 15.49
CA ALA A 478 -11.20 12.71 15.69
C ALA A 478 -10.02 13.32 14.92
N LEU A 479 -10.26 13.79 13.69
CA LEU A 479 -9.26 14.44 12.86
C LEU A 479 -8.78 15.77 13.46
N ILE A 480 -9.69 16.64 13.93
CA ILE A 480 -9.33 17.90 14.60
C ILE A 480 -8.51 17.66 15.85
N VAL A 481 -8.89 16.66 16.67
CA VAL A 481 -8.13 16.25 17.86
C VAL A 481 -6.73 15.77 17.51
N ALA A 482 -6.57 15.08 16.38
CA ALA A 482 -5.28 14.57 15.93
C ALA A 482 -4.40 15.62 15.23
N ALA A 483 -5.01 16.67 14.67
CA ALA A 483 -4.38 17.50 13.65
C ALA A 483 -3.23 18.39 14.15
N ASP A 484 -3.28 18.95 15.36
CA ASP A 484 -2.29 19.92 15.88
C ASP A 484 -1.87 20.98 14.83
N VAL A 485 -2.81 21.40 13.98
CA VAL A 485 -2.55 22.31 12.85
C VAL A 485 -2.64 23.76 13.34
N GLU A 486 -1.64 24.57 12.97
CA GLU A 486 -1.64 26.02 13.16
C GLU A 486 -2.65 26.69 12.22
N LEU A 487 -3.88 26.86 12.70
CA LEU A 487 -4.93 27.65 12.05
C LEU A 487 -5.11 28.98 12.76
N ASP A 488 -5.72 29.93 12.07
CA ASP A 488 -6.26 31.12 12.73
C ASP A 488 -7.27 30.69 13.80
N GLU A 489 -7.01 31.05 15.06
CA GLU A 489 -7.82 30.69 16.23
C GLU A 489 -9.35 30.87 16.04
N PRO A 490 -9.87 31.94 15.40
CA PRO A 490 -11.31 32.09 15.15
C PRO A 490 -11.91 31.05 14.20
N VAL A 491 -11.15 30.58 13.20
CA VAL A 491 -11.65 29.56 12.26
C VAL A 491 -11.75 28.21 12.96
N LEU A 492 -10.70 27.84 13.71
CA LEU A 492 -10.69 26.62 14.52
C LEU A 492 -11.77 26.67 15.60
N ALA A 493 -11.99 27.83 16.23
CA ALA A 493 -13.04 28.03 17.24
C ALA A 493 -14.43 27.86 16.64
N ALA A 494 -14.76 28.51 15.52
CA ALA A 494 -16.08 28.38 14.90
C ALA A 494 -16.37 26.93 14.47
N LEU A 495 -15.37 26.24 13.94
CA LEU A 495 -15.46 24.84 13.51
C LEU A 495 -15.61 23.88 14.70
N ALA A 496 -14.85 24.11 15.77
CA ALA A 496 -15.00 23.35 17.01
C ALA A 496 -16.38 23.57 17.65
N THR A 497 -16.88 24.81 17.72
CA THR A 497 -18.21 25.13 18.26
C THR A 497 -19.29 24.32 17.55
N ALA A 498 -19.37 24.42 16.23
CA ALA A 498 -20.45 23.80 15.47
C ALA A 498 -20.44 22.26 15.57
N LEU A 499 -19.26 21.64 15.56
CA LEU A 499 -19.14 20.18 15.70
C LEU A 499 -19.42 19.71 17.13
N ILE A 500 -19.02 20.49 18.15
CA ILE A 500 -19.31 20.21 19.56
C ILE A 500 -20.82 20.30 19.82
N GLU A 501 -21.50 21.32 19.30
CA GLU A 501 -22.96 21.46 19.45
C GLU A 501 -23.68 20.22 18.91
N ALA A 502 -23.29 19.76 17.71
CA ALA A 502 -23.86 18.58 17.06
C ALA A 502 -23.60 17.26 17.82
N ASN A 503 -22.50 17.16 18.59
CA ASN A 503 -22.15 15.95 19.35
C ASN A 503 -22.20 16.13 20.86
N SER A 504 -22.91 17.13 21.34
CA SER A 504 -23.01 17.41 22.77
C SER A 504 -23.51 16.19 23.58
N SER A 505 -24.19 15.24 22.94
CA SER A 505 -24.63 13.96 23.51
C SER A 505 -23.62 12.80 23.45
N SER A 506 -22.55 12.87 22.65
CA SER A 506 -21.56 11.80 22.43
C SER A 506 -20.13 12.32 22.47
N CYS A 507 -19.35 11.86 23.45
CA CYS A 507 -18.03 12.40 23.77
C CYS A 507 -16.89 11.41 23.50
N ALA A 508 -17.15 10.38 22.68
CA ALA A 508 -16.21 9.31 22.39
C ALA A 508 -14.92 9.79 21.70
N TRP A 509 -15.00 10.85 20.90
CA TRP A 509 -13.88 11.45 20.17
C TRP A 509 -12.83 12.11 21.08
N LEU A 510 -13.20 12.47 22.31
CA LEU A 510 -12.29 13.09 23.28
C LEU A 510 -11.39 12.10 24.00
N VAL A 511 -11.64 10.79 23.87
CA VAL A 511 -10.84 9.75 24.53
C VAL A 511 -9.39 9.76 24.02
N GLU A 512 -9.17 10.20 22.79
CA GLU A 512 -7.85 10.30 22.17
C GLU A 512 -7.23 11.70 22.27
N MET A 513 -7.87 12.62 23.02
CA MET A 513 -7.44 14.01 23.14
C MET A 513 -6.12 14.14 23.92
N LYS A 514 -5.06 14.49 23.20
CA LYS A 514 -3.77 14.85 23.79
C LYS A 514 -3.79 16.30 24.25
N ARG A 515 -2.78 16.69 25.04
CA ARG A 515 -2.54 18.08 25.43
C ARG A 515 -2.04 18.85 24.20
N ALA A 516 -2.96 19.46 23.45
CA ALA A 516 -2.70 20.30 22.28
C ALA A 516 -3.14 21.74 22.58
N ASP A 517 -2.20 22.68 22.62
CA ASP A 517 -2.45 24.04 23.13
C ASP A 517 -3.48 24.79 22.26
N GLY A 518 -3.42 24.65 20.93
CA GLY A 518 -4.34 25.33 20.00
C GLY A 518 -5.79 24.87 20.12
N LEU A 519 -6.06 23.56 20.03
CA LEU A 519 -7.43 23.04 20.15
C LEU A 519 -8.01 23.27 21.56
N CYS A 520 -7.19 23.07 22.61
CA CYS A 520 -7.61 23.34 23.98
C CYS A 520 -7.93 24.83 24.19
N SER A 521 -7.16 25.72 23.57
CA SER A 521 -7.38 27.18 23.55
C SER A 521 -8.72 27.53 22.89
N SER A 522 -9.01 26.97 21.71
CA SER A 522 -10.28 27.18 21.02
C SER A 522 -11.47 26.65 21.83
N ILE A 523 -11.40 25.42 22.34
CA ILE A 523 -12.47 24.85 23.16
C ILE A 523 -12.67 25.68 24.45
N TRP A 524 -11.58 26.16 25.07
CA TRP A 524 -11.67 27.06 26.22
C TRP A 524 -12.41 28.36 25.88
N SER A 525 -12.14 28.96 24.72
CA SER A 525 -12.84 30.16 24.25
C SER A 525 -14.35 29.92 24.12
N VAL A 526 -14.74 28.77 23.55
CA VAL A 526 -16.16 28.38 23.42
C VAL A 526 -16.80 28.18 24.79
N LEU A 527 -16.15 27.44 25.69
CA LEU A 527 -16.63 27.23 27.06
C LEU A 527 -16.80 28.53 27.86
N LYS A 528 -15.97 29.54 27.58
CA LYS A 528 -16.03 30.85 28.20
C LYS A 528 -17.30 31.61 27.81
N GLU A 529 -17.72 31.52 26.54
CA GLU A 529 -18.81 32.31 25.97
C GLU A 529 -20.18 31.59 26.02
N GLU A 530 -20.21 30.26 25.87
CA GLU A 530 -21.42 29.46 25.65
C GLU A 530 -21.82 28.62 26.88
N VAL A 531 -22.63 29.19 27.78
CA VAL A 531 -23.07 28.52 29.03
C VAL A 531 -23.78 27.19 28.79
N LYS A 532 -24.55 27.05 27.69
CA LYS A 532 -25.29 25.81 27.35
C LYS A 532 -24.35 24.68 26.93
N ILE A 533 -23.35 25.00 26.12
CA ILE A 533 -22.32 24.04 25.69
C ILE A 533 -21.53 23.57 26.93
N ALA A 534 -21.13 24.49 27.80
CA ALA A 534 -20.45 24.17 29.05
C ALA A 534 -21.25 23.21 29.96
N HIS A 535 -22.58 23.36 30.05
CA HIS A 535 -23.43 22.46 30.84
C HIS A 535 -23.59 21.06 30.23
N THR A 536 -23.56 20.94 28.90
CA THR A 536 -23.75 19.66 28.21
C THR A 536 -22.45 18.83 28.19
N ILE A 537 -21.31 19.52 28.12
CA ILE A 537 -19.95 18.96 28.20
C ILE A 537 -19.65 18.35 29.58
N ASN A 538 -20.27 18.89 30.63
CA ASN A 538 -19.99 18.62 32.05
C ASN A 538 -20.28 17.17 32.50
N SER A 539 -21.20 16.44 31.87
CA SER A 539 -21.64 15.11 32.36
C SER A 539 -21.10 13.92 31.58
N SER A 540 -20.48 14.13 30.42
CA SER A 540 -20.22 13.07 29.43
C SER A 540 -18.76 12.99 28.94
N TRP A 541 -17.92 13.99 29.26
CA TRP A 541 -16.52 14.05 28.80
C TRP A 541 -15.55 13.22 29.66
N PRO A 542 -14.50 12.63 29.07
CA PRO A 542 -13.41 12.01 29.84
C PRO A 542 -12.66 13.04 30.71
N ASP A 543 -12.31 12.68 31.95
CA ASP A 543 -11.62 13.58 32.91
C ASP A 543 -10.36 14.23 32.35
N HIS A 544 -9.54 13.47 31.61
CA HIS A 544 -8.28 13.98 31.05
C HIS A 544 -8.50 15.08 30.00
N ALA A 545 -9.58 15.00 29.21
CA ALA A 545 -9.90 16.00 28.19
C ALA A 545 -10.36 17.32 28.84
N ILE A 546 -11.20 17.22 29.88
CA ILE A 546 -11.61 18.36 30.71
C ILE A 546 -10.38 19.05 31.32
N GLN A 547 -9.48 18.25 31.89
CA GLN A 547 -8.25 18.76 32.51
C GLN A 547 -7.35 19.49 31.50
N ASN A 548 -7.17 18.96 30.29
CA ASN A 548 -6.37 19.60 29.25
C ASN A 548 -6.92 20.99 28.86
N VAL A 549 -8.23 21.10 28.65
CA VAL A 549 -8.87 22.38 28.27
C VAL A 549 -8.80 23.39 29.41
N LEU A 550 -9.14 22.98 30.63
CA LEU A 550 -9.08 23.86 31.81
C LEU A 550 -7.66 24.34 32.12
N ALA A 551 -6.64 23.49 31.92
CA ALA A 551 -5.26 23.87 32.13
C ALA A 551 -4.84 25.05 31.22
N VAL A 552 -5.35 25.12 29.98
CA VAL A 552 -5.11 26.26 29.10
C VAL A 552 -5.80 27.52 29.64
N GLY A 553 -7.05 27.41 30.08
CA GLY A 553 -7.77 28.54 30.69
C GLY A 553 -7.08 29.09 31.94
N PHE A 554 -6.57 28.19 32.79
CA PHE A 554 -5.86 28.50 34.03
C PHE A 554 -4.50 29.16 33.84
N GLN A 555 -3.91 29.03 32.65
CA GLN A 555 -2.68 29.70 32.27
C GLN A 555 -2.93 31.14 31.79
N ARG A 556 -4.16 31.46 31.34
CA ARG A 556 -4.52 32.81 30.91
C ARG A 556 -4.71 33.71 32.14
N ASP A 557 -4.19 34.93 32.08
CA ASP A 557 -4.25 35.88 33.19
C ASP A 557 -5.57 36.67 33.20
N GLU A 558 -6.68 35.95 33.35
CA GLU A 558 -8.05 36.48 33.29
C GLU A 558 -8.94 35.81 34.36
N GLU A 559 -10.02 36.47 34.77
CA GLU A 559 -11.02 35.87 35.68
C GLU A 559 -11.79 34.75 34.96
N LEU A 560 -12.01 33.63 35.67
CA LEU A 560 -12.82 32.52 35.23
C LEU A 560 -14.32 32.90 35.26
N PRO A 561 -15.12 32.51 34.25
CA PRO A 561 -16.57 32.71 34.29
C PRO A 561 -17.24 31.96 35.45
N ASP A 562 -18.32 32.54 36.01
CA ASP A 562 -19.05 31.99 37.16
C ASP A 562 -19.51 30.54 36.97
N HIS A 563 -19.96 30.17 35.76
CA HIS A 563 -20.40 28.80 35.46
C HIS A 563 -19.25 27.78 35.48
N ILE A 564 -18.02 28.21 35.15
CA ILE A 564 -16.82 27.36 35.25
C ILE A 564 -16.40 27.21 36.71
N VAL A 565 -16.47 28.29 37.49
CA VAL A 565 -16.21 28.26 38.94
C VAL A 565 -17.18 27.31 39.64
N ASP A 566 -18.47 27.37 39.30
CA ASP A 566 -19.48 26.47 39.86
C ASP A 566 -19.31 25.02 39.41
N PHE A 567 -18.75 24.78 38.24
CA PHE A 567 -18.33 23.44 37.80
C PHE A 567 -17.18 22.90 38.66
N LEU A 568 -16.14 23.70 38.89
CA LEU A 568 -14.98 23.28 39.68
C LEU A 568 -15.35 22.93 41.12
N LYS A 569 -16.35 23.60 41.70
CA LYS A 569 -16.90 23.26 43.02
C LYS A 569 -17.55 21.86 43.08
N LYS A 570 -18.01 21.33 41.94
CA LYS A 570 -18.85 20.13 41.88
C LYS A 570 -18.10 18.82 41.61
N GLY A 571 -16.86 18.81 41.12
CA GLY A 571 -16.28 17.52 40.68
C GLY A 571 -14.79 17.36 40.39
N GLN A 572 -13.91 18.37 40.48
CA GLN A 572 -12.49 18.20 40.15
C GLN A 572 -11.59 18.09 41.39
N SER A 573 -10.49 17.33 41.29
CA SER A 573 -9.55 17.16 42.41
C SER A 573 -8.83 18.48 42.75
N LYS A 574 -8.95 18.94 43.99
CA LYS A 574 -8.28 20.16 44.48
C LYS A 574 -6.77 20.16 44.23
N SER A 575 -6.12 19.02 44.45
CA SER A 575 -4.67 18.87 44.23
C SER A 575 -4.26 19.02 42.77
N TRP A 576 -5.15 18.70 41.83
CA TRP A 576 -4.88 18.91 40.40
C TRP A 576 -5.05 20.40 40.05
N ILE A 577 -6.12 21.03 40.52
CA ILE A 577 -6.40 22.46 40.29
C ILE A 577 -5.24 23.32 40.82
N GLU A 578 -4.72 23.02 42.01
CA GLU A 578 -3.55 23.70 42.60
C GLU A 578 -2.32 23.66 41.71
N ASN A 579 -2.08 22.53 41.04
CA ASN A 579 -0.93 22.37 40.14
C ASN A 579 -1.16 23.01 38.76
N ALA A 580 -2.41 23.07 38.30
CA ALA A 580 -2.75 23.56 36.96
C ALA A 580 -2.98 25.08 36.93
N ALA A 581 -3.49 25.69 38.01
CA ALA A 581 -3.73 27.12 38.14
C ALA A 581 -2.42 27.91 38.30
N THR A 582 -1.81 28.34 37.18
CA THR A 582 -0.54 29.09 37.20
C THR A 582 -0.69 30.61 37.15
N SER A 583 -1.83 31.15 36.69
CA SER A 583 -2.11 32.60 36.73
C SER A 583 -2.39 33.09 38.15
N SER A 584 -1.82 34.24 38.53
CA SER A 584 -2.10 34.90 39.80
C SER A 584 -3.56 35.35 39.94
N THR A 585 -4.18 35.77 38.84
CA THR A 585 -5.59 36.21 38.81
C THR A 585 -6.52 35.03 39.10
N VAL A 586 -6.31 33.91 38.40
CA VAL A 586 -7.08 32.67 38.59
C VAL A 586 -6.87 32.11 40.00
N GLN A 587 -5.64 32.08 40.51
CA GLN A 587 -5.35 31.63 41.87
C GLN A 587 -6.06 32.47 42.94
N SER A 588 -6.07 33.80 42.79
CA SER A 588 -6.76 34.70 43.72
C SER A 588 -8.26 34.40 43.73
N GLN A 589 -8.89 34.37 42.56
CA GLN A 589 -10.32 34.11 42.42
C GLN A 589 -10.71 32.75 43.03
N LEU A 590 -9.94 31.68 42.76
CA LEU A 590 -10.22 30.35 43.28
C LEU A 590 -10.00 30.22 44.80
N ARG A 591 -9.14 31.05 45.41
CA ARG A 591 -9.01 31.17 46.88
C ARG A 591 -10.20 31.91 47.48
N ASP A 592 -10.63 33.01 46.83
CA ASP A 592 -11.78 33.80 47.28
C ASP A 592 -13.07 32.99 47.31
N VAL A 593 -13.25 32.07 46.35
CA VAL A 593 -14.40 31.14 46.32
C VAL A 593 -14.18 29.83 47.09
N GLY A 594 -13.06 29.67 47.80
CA GLY A 594 -12.78 28.55 48.70
C GLY A 594 -12.46 27.20 48.03
N ILE A 595 -12.08 27.21 46.74
CA ILE A 595 -11.69 26.01 45.98
C ILE A 595 -10.23 25.65 46.31
N LEU A 596 -9.34 26.65 46.30
CA LEU A 596 -7.94 26.53 46.71
C LEU A 596 -7.75 26.92 48.17
N SER A 597 -6.79 26.30 48.86
CA SER A 597 -6.36 26.79 50.18
C SER A 597 -5.58 28.10 50.04
N CYS A 598 -5.80 29.02 50.98
CA CYS A 598 -5.07 30.29 51.08
C CYS A 598 -3.57 30.11 51.23
#